data_AF-A0A9D7EV44-F1
#
_entry.id   AF-A0A9D7EV44-F1
#
_cell.length_a   1.000
_cell.length_b   1.000
_cell.length_c   1.000
_cell.angle_alpha   90.00
_cell.angle_beta   90.00
_cell.angle_gamma   90.00
#
_symmetry.space_group_name_H-M   'P 1'
#
loop_
_entity.id
_entity.type
_entity.pdbx_description
1 polymer ?
#
loop_
_entity_poly.entity_id
_entity_poly.type
_entity_poly.pdbx_seq_one_letter_code
_entity_poly.pdbx_strand_id
1 'polypeptide(L)'
;MRFLISLLFLIFICGNYLLAQTDTSSTLISTNYIAKVASKANSLEQKLDKKSEKALAELQKQESKMKKKLMKIDSLAANNVFANADNKYKELEQKLQNSKLKQYIPRLDSLSTSLKFLESNPQLLKNVREGKEKLQDALSKMKGLEGQLQKAEDIKKFLKERKQFLKEQLSKFGFAKDLKKLISRFIIMRNRLMNIKRC
;
A
#
# COMPACT_ATOMS: atom_id res chain seq x y z
N MET A 1 67.30 26.57 -19.50
CA MET A 1 67.40 26.36 -18.04
C MET A 1 66.22 26.89 -17.21
N ARG A 2 65.45 27.91 -17.62
CA ARG A 2 64.27 28.40 -16.87
C ARG A 2 62.97 27.61 -17.12
N PHE A 3 62.83 26.97 -18.29
CA PHE A 3 61.67 26.14 -18.62
C PHE A 3 61.71 24.71 -18.02
N LEU A 4 62.90 24.18 -17.71
CA LEU A 4 63.07 22.86 -17.09
C LEU A 4 62.67 22.85 -15.59
N ILE A 5 62.83 23.98 -14.91
CA ILE A 5 62.48 24.13 -13.49
C ILE A 5 60.96 24.25 -13.30
N SER A 6 60.26 24.86 -14.28
CA SER A 6 58.79 24.98 -14.24
C SER A 6 58.06 23.67 -14.50
N LEU A 7 58.67 22.72 -15.22
CA LEU A 7 58.09 21.39 -15.48
C LEU A 7 58.19 20.45 -14.26
N LEU A 8 59.24 20.61 -13.45
CA LEU A 8 59.46 19.84 -12.21
C LEU A 8 58.49 20.23 -11.08
N PHE A 9 58.05 21.50 -11.04
CA PHE A 9 57.05 21.95 -10.06
C PHE A 9 55.62 21.49 -10.38
N LEU A 10 55.28 21.24 -11.66
CA LEU A 10 53.95 20.75 -12.03
C LEU A 10 53.75 19.26 -11.70
N ILE A 11 54.84 18.48 -11.73
CA ILE A 11 54.83 17.04 -11.39
C ILE A 11 54.73 16.83 -9.87
N PHE A 12 55.27 17.76 -9.06
CA PHE A 12 55.22 17.67 -7.59
C PHE A 12 53.83 17.99 -7.01
N ILE A 13 52.99 18.74 -7.73
CA ILE A 13 51.62 19.08 -7.27
C ILE A 13 50.60 17.98 -7.62
N CYS A 14 50.87 17.12 -8.61
CA CYS A 14 50.03 15.95 -8.91
C CYS A 14 50.37 14.69 -8.09
N GLY A 15 51.50 14.66 -7.37
CA GLY A 15 51.94 13.50 -6.60
C GLY A 15 51.21 13.24 -5.27
N ASN A 16 50.29 14.11 -4.87
CA ASN A 16 49.52 14.00 -3.62
C ASN A 16 48.00 13.94 -3.83
N TYR A 17 47.53 13.49 -5.00
CA TYR A 17 46.22 12.82 -5.01
C TYR A 17 46.44 11.40 -4.51
N LEU A 18 46.48 11.31 -3.18
CA LEU A 18 46.24 10.09 -2.43
C LEU A 18 45.18 9.27 -3.18
N LEU A 19 45.52 8.04 -3.51
CA LEU A 19 44.55 6.97 -3.60
C LEU A 19 43.90 6.83 -2.21
N ALA A 20 42.93 7.69 -1.91
CA ALA A 20 41.88 7.38 -0.97
C ALA A 20 40.86 6.48 -1.68
N GLN A 21 41.35 5.36 -2.22
CA GLN A 21 40.50 4.19 -2.38
C GLN A 21 40.36 3.62 -0.97
N THR A 22 39.48 4.25 -0.19
CA THR A 22 38.94 3.56 0.97
C THR A 22 38.24 2.34 0.42
N ASP A 23 38.71 1.17 0.84
CA ASP A 23 38.03 -0.10 0.62
C ASP A 23 36.56 0.07 0.96
N THR A 24 35.73 0.35 -0.05
CA THR A 24 34.27 0.27 0.05
C THR A 24 33.88 -1.20 -0.11
N SER A 25 34.68 -2.09 0.48
CA SER A 25 34.59 -3.53 0.36
C SER A 25 34.22 -4.10 1.72
N SER A 26 33.13 -3.61 2.31
CA SER A 26 32.28 -4.31 3.28
C SER A 26 31.29 -3.34 3.95
N THR A 27 30.44 -2.67 3.18
CA THR A 27 29.14 -2.27 3.74
C THR A 27 28.34 -3.55 3.99
N LEU A 28 28.61 -4.18 5.14
CA LEU A 28 27.90 -5.34 5.65
C LEU A 28 26.41 -4.99 5.66
N ILE A 29 25.66 -5.66 4.80
CA ILE A 29 24.22 -5.46 4.74
C ILE A 29 23.65 -6.06 6.01
N SER A 30 23.17 -5.19 6.89
CA SER A 30 22.65 -5.61 8.18
C SER A 30 21.39 -6.46 7.98
N THR A 31 21.40 -7.70 8.50
CA THR A 31 20.19 -8.54 8.63
C THR A 31 19.04 -7.78 9.28
N ASN A 32 19.35 -6.85 10.18
CA ASN A 32 18.38 -6.03 10.88
C ASN A 32 17.60 -5.12 9.93
N TYR A 33 18.20 -4.66 8.83
CA TYR A 33 17.49 -3.89 7.82
C TYR A 33 16.46 -4.77 7.09
N ILE A 34 16.88 -5.92 6.56
CA ILE A 34 16.02 -6.86 5.84
C ILE A 34 14.86 -7.31 6.74
N ALA A 35 15.15 -7.66 7.98
CA ALA A 35 14.15 -8.04 8.98
C ALA A 35 13.18 -6.90 9.33
N LYS A 36 13.67 -5.65 9.45
CA LYS A 36 12.82 -4.47 9.69
C LYS A 36 11.88 -4.22 8.51
N VAL A 37 12.37 -4.33 7.27
CA VAL A 37 11.54 -4.18 6.06
C VAL A 37 10.45 -5.26 6.03
N ALA A 38 10.83 -6.52 6.25
CA ALA A 38 9.88 -7.63 6.34
C ALA A 38 8.81 -7.40 7.42
N SER A 39 9.23 -7.08 8.64
CA SER A 39 8.32 -6.83 9.77
C SER A 39 7.37 -5.65 9.50
N LYS A 40 7.88 -4.55 8.95
CA LYS A 40 7.08 -3.38 8.59
C LYS A 40 6.08 -3.72 7.48
N ALA A 41 6.51 -4.43 6.43
CA ALA A 41 5.64 -4.85 5.33
C ALA A 41 4.47 -5.71 5.85
N ASN A 42 4.77 -6.74 6.64
CA ASN A 42 3.77 -7.60 7.26
C ASN A 42 2.83 -6.82 8.21
N SER A 43 3.35 -5.91 9.03
CA SER A 43 2.51 -5.09 9.92
C SER A 43 1.54 -4.19 9.13
N LEU A 44 2.00 -3.60 8.03
CA LEU A 44 1.16 -2.79 7.16
C LEU A 44 0.13 -3.63 6.43
N GLU A 45 0.52 -4.81 5.94
CA GLU A 45 -0.36 -5.78 5.28
C GLU A 45 -1.52 -6.15 6.20
N GLN A 46 -1.22 -6.62 7.42
CA GLN A 46 -2.24 -6.99 8.42
C GLN A 46 -3.15 -5.82 8.82
N LYS A 47 -2.59 -4.60 8.91
CA LYS A 47 -3.39 -3.40 9.21
C LYS A 47 -4.32 -3.04 8.05
N LEU A 48 -3.87 -3.16 6.81
CA LEU A 48 -4.70 -2.90 5.63
C LEU A 48 -5.84 -3.90 5.53
N ASP A 49 -5.52 -5.17 5.73
CA ASP A 49 -6.49 -6.27 5.68
C ASP A 49 -7.62 -6.05 6.70
N LYS A 50 -7.26 -5.91 8.00
CA LYS A 50 -8.23 -5.65 9.08
C LYS A 50 -9.08 -4.40 8.85
N LYS A 51 -8.49 -3.31 8.34
CA LYS A 51 -9.24 -2.08 8.08
C LYS A 51 -10.15 -2.19 6.87
N SER A 52 -9.75 -2.97 5.87
CA SER A 52 -10.54 -3.26 4.67
C SER A 52 -11.78 -4.07 5.01
N GLU A 53 -11.61 -5.17 5.75
CA GLU A 53 -12.73 -5.98 6.26
C GLU A 53 -13.68 -5.15 7.10
N LYS A 54 -13.15 -4.37 8.05
CA LYS A 54 -13.96 -3.51 8.91
C LYS A 54 -14.76 -2.48 8.12
N ALA A 55 -14.17 -1.88 7.08
CA ALA A 55 -14.86 -0.91 6.25
C ALA A 55 -16.03 -1.55 5.47
N LEU A 56 -15.82 -2.75 4.91
CA LEU A 56 -16.88 -3.47 4.19
C LEU A 56 -18.01 -3.90 5.13
N ALA A 57 -17.68 -4.45 6.30
CA ALA A 57 -18.67 -4.84 7.31
C ALA A 57 -19.46 -3.64 7.84
N GLU A 58 -18.78 -2.51 8.13
CA GLU A 58 -19.45 -1.27 8.54
C GLU A 58 -20.41 -0.76 7.46
N LEU A 59 -20.04 -0.86 6.18
CA LEU A 59 -20.89 -0.49 5.06
C LEU A 59 -22.12 -1.40 4.95
N GLN A 60 -21.94 -2.72 4.90
CA GLN A 60 -23.05 -3.69 4.83
C GLN A 60 -24.05 -3.45 5.96
N LYS A 61 -23.55 -3.18 7.17
CA LYS A 61 -24.39 -2.83 8.32
C LYS A 61 -25.16 -1.52 8.13
N GLN A 62 -24.58 -0.50 7.49
CA GLN A 62 -25.32 0.73 7.17
C GLN A 62 -26.40 0.46 6.12
N GLU A 63 -26.07 -0.25 5.06
CA GLU A 63 -27.02 -0.57 3.99
C GLU A 63 -28.21 -1.38 4.51
N SER A 64 -27.97 -2.41 5.33
CA SER A 64 -29.04 -3.18 5.98
C SER A 64 -29.95 -2.31 6.84
N LYS A 65 -29.39 -1.35 7.60
CA LYS A 65 -30.19 -0.41 8.39
C LYS A 65 -31.05 0.49 7.51
N MET A 66 -30.53 0.94 6.37
CA MET A 66 -31.29 1.76 5.43
C MET A 66 -32.40 0.97 4.75
N LYS A 67 -32.11 -0.26 4.30
CA LYS A 67 -33.11 -1.17 3.76
C LYS A 67 -34.28 -1.34 4.74
N LYS A 68 -33.98 -1.66 6.01
CA LYS A 68 -35.01 -1.80 7.05
C LYS A 68 -35.84 -0.53 7.27
N LYS A 69 -35.23 0.66 7.15
CA LYS A 69 -35.94 1.93 7.27
C LYS A 69 -36.82 2.21 6.05
N LEU A 70 -36.29 2.02 4.84
CA LEU A 70 -37.04 2.24 3.62
C LEU A 70 -38.19 1.24 3.50
N MET A 71 -38.01 -0.02 3.92
CA MET A 71 -39.09 -1.02 3.94
C MET A 71 -40.32 -0.57 4.74
N LYS A 72 -40.14 0.23 5.80
CA LYS A 72 -41.24 0.76 6.61
C LYS A 72 -42.01 1.91 5.95
N ILE A 73 -41.39 2.55 4.95
CA ILE A 73 -41.95 3.70 4.24
C ILE A 73 -42.51 3.23 2.90
N ASP A 74 -41.70 2.53 2.13
CA ASP A 74 -42.01 2.00 0.81
C ASP A 74 -41.24 0.68 0.61
N SER A 75 -41.93 -0.43 0.82
CA SER A 75 -41.37 -1.79 0.69
C SER A 75 -40.96 -2.12 -0.74
N LEU A 76 -41.72 -1.63 -1.73
CA LEU A 76 -41.42 -1.87 -3.14
C LEU A 76 -40.13 -1.14 -3.53
N ALA A 77 -40.00 0.13 -3.16
CA ALA A 77 -38.77 0.88 -3.38
C ALA A 77 -37.57 0.27 -2.63
N ALA A 78 -37.77 -0.21 -1.40
CA ALA A 78 -36.70 -0.88 -0.65
C ALA A 78 -36.18 -2.12 -1.38
N ASN A 79 -37.08 -2.95 -1.90
CA ASN A 79 -36.70 -4.12 -2.66
C ASN A 79 -36.00 -3.72 -3.95
N ASN A 80 -36.50 -2.74 -4.69
CA ASN A 80 -35.88 -2.27 -5.93
C ASN A 80 -34.47 -1.69 -5.71
N VAL A 81 -34.28 -0.84 -4.69
CA VAL A 81 -32.98 -0.20 -4.41
C VAL A 81 -31.93 -1.20 -3.92
N PHE A 82 -32.33 -2.20 -3.14
CA PHE A 82 -31.40 -3.13 -2.48
C PHE A 82 -31.36 -4.54 -3.08
N ALA A 83 -32.15 -4.86 -4.11
CA ALA A 83 -32.18 -6.18 -4.75
C ALA A 83 -30.79 -6.66 -5.20
N ASN A 84 -29.99 -5.75 -5.78
CA ASN A 84 -28.69 -6.08 -6.35
C ASN A 84 -27.51 -5.89 -5.37
N ALA A 85 -27.78 -5.60 -4.09
CA ALA A 85 -26.70 -5.32 -3.14
C ALA A 85 -25.75 -6.52 -2.98
N ASP A 86 -26.29 -7.72 -2.78
CA ASP A 86 -25.49 -8.93 -2.54
C ASP A 86 -24.61 -9.27 -3.76
N ASN A 87 -25.15 -9.13 -4.96
CA ASN A 87 -24.38 -9.33 -6.20
C ASN A 87 -23.21 -8.35 -6.29
N LYS A 88 -23.38 -7.09 -5.87
CA LYS A 88 -22.28 -6.11 -5.86
C LYS A 88 -21.17 -6.46 -4.88
N TYR A 89 -21.49 -7.08 -3.74
CA TYR A 89 -20.45 -7.57 -2.82
C TYR A 89 -19.74 -8.80 -3.38
N LYS A 90 -20.45 -9.72 -4.03
CA LYS A 90 -19.85 -10.89 -4.70
C LYS A 90 -18.92 -10.48 -5.85
N GLU A 91 -19.35 -9.54 -6.68
CA GLU A 91 -18.51 -8.96 -7.75
C GLU A 91 -17.23 -8.35 -7.17
N LEU A 92 -17.33 -7.63 -6.04
CA LEU A 92 -16.16 -7.10 -5.35
C LEU A 92 -15.25 -8.22 -4.85
N GLU A 93 -15.79 -9.23 -4.18
CA GLU A 93 -15.02 -10.35 -3.65
C GLU A 93 -14.22 -11.07 -4.75
N GLN A 94 -14.86 -11.39 -5.87
CA GLN A 94 -14.20 -11.97 -7.05
C GLN A 94 -13.11 -11.06 -7.61
N LYS A 95 -13.36 -9.75 -7.64
CA LYS A 95 -12.36 -8.76 -8.08
C LYS A 95 -11.15 -8.74 -7.15
N LEU A 96 -11.36 -8.82 -5.83
CA LEU A 96 -10.29 -8.80 -4.83
C LEU A 96 -9.40 -10.04 -4.87
N GLN A 97 -9.91 -11.20 -5.30
CA GLN A 97 -9.12 -12.41 -5.49
C GLN A 97 -8.04 -12.25 -6.58
N ASN A 98 -8.29 -11.40 -7.59
CA ASN A 98 -7.42 -11.21 -8.75
C ASN A 98 -6.75 -9.82 -8.80
N SER A 99 -6.80 -9.06 -7.70
CA SER A 99 -6.25 -7.69 -7.64
C SER A 99 -4.72 -7.68 -7.75
N LYS A 100 -4.21 -7.09 -8.83
CA LYS A 100 -2.77 -6.76 -9.02
C LYS A 100 -2.54 -5.26 -8.87
N LEU A 101 -1.45 -4.86 -8.22
CA LEU A 101 -1.13 -3.44 -8.02
C LEU A 101 -1.04 -2.68 -9.35
N LYS A 102 -1.88 -1.66 -9.49
CA LYS A 102 -1.94 -0.78 -10.69
C LYS A 102 -1.38 0.61 -10.42
N GLN A 103 -1.32 1.03 -9.16
CA GLN A 103 -0.89 2.38 -8.79
C GLN A 103 0.57 2.36 -8.35
N TYR A 104 1.38 3.25 -8.94
CA TYR A 104 2.76 3.47 -8.50
C TYR A 104 2.81 4.05 -7.08
N ILE A 105 3.69 3.48 -6.25
CA ILE A 105 3.93 3.93 -4.87
C ILE A 105 5.45 4.10 -4.72
N PRO A 106 5.98 5.34 -4.78
CA PRO A 106 7.44 5.57 -4.87
C PRO A 106 8.25 4.90 -3.75
N ARG A 107 7.79 5.01 -2.49
CA ARG A 107 8.47 4.41 -1.34
C ARG A 107 8.53 2.89 -1.43
N LEU A 108 7.47 2.27 -1.93
CA LEU A 108 7.38 0.83 -2.11
C LEU A 108 8.33 0.36 -3.21
N ASP A 109 8.39 1.11 -4.30
CA ASP A 109 9.29 0.87 -5.42
C ASP A 109 10.76 0.99 -5.02
N SER A 110 11.14 2.01 -4.24
CA SER A 110 12.51 2.14 -3.72
C SER A 110 12.91 0.96 -2.83
N LEU A 111 12.01 0.48 -1.96
CA LEU A 111 12.24 -0.69 -1.11
C LEU A 111 12.31 -1.99 -1.93
N SER A 112 11.39 -2.18 -2.88
CA SER A 112 11.36 -3.33 -3.78
C SER A 112 12.63 -3.39 -4.63
N THR A 113 13.07 -2.25 -5.18
CA THR A 113 14.33 -2.13 -5.95
C THR A 113 15.54 -2.45 -5.08
N SER A 114 15.56 -1.96 -3.85
CA SER A 114 16.64 -2.26 -2.90
C SER A 114 16.72 -3.75 -2.58
N LEU A 115 15.60 -4.42 -2.30
CA LEU A 115 15.58 -5.88 -2.05
C LEU A 115 15.95 -6.68 -3.31
N LYS A 116 15.49 -6.29 -4.50
CA LYS A 116 15.86 -6.94 -5.78
C LYS A 116 17.34 -6.78 -6.11
N PHE A 117 17.93 -5.65 -5.75
CA PHE A 117 19.37 -5.46 -5.87
C PHE A 117 20.13 -6.48 -5.00
N LEU A 118 19.67 -6.75 -3.78
CA LEU A 118 20.26 -7.79 -2.91
C LEU A 118 20.07 -9.19 -3.49
N GLU A 119 18.91 -9.46 -4.09
CA GLU A 119 18.60 -10.74 -4.72
C GLU A 119 19.52 -11.02 -5.92
N SER A 120 19.79 -9.98 -6.71
CA SER A 120 20.68 -10.05 -7.88
C SER A 120 22.17 -10.11 -7.52
N ASN A 121 22.52 -9.79 -6.27
CA ASN A 121 23.90 -9.74 -5.78
C ASN A 121 24.09 -10.61 -4.53
N PRO A 122 23.90 -11.95 -4.62
CA PRO A 122 23.97 -12.86 -3.48
C PRO A 122 25.33 -12.87 -2.78
N GLN A 123 26.40 -12.45 -3.46
CA GLN A 123 27.73 -12.25 -2.88
C GLN A 123 27.73 -11.27 -1.70
N LEU A 124 26.82 -10.30 -1.68
CA LEU A 124 26.66 -9.33 -0.60
C LEU A 124 26.05 -9.95 0.67
N LEU A 125 25.50 -11.16 0.57
CA LEU A 125 24.86 -11.89 1.66
C LEU A 125 25.68 -13.08 2.16
N LYS A 126 26.86 -13.36 1.57
CA LYS A 126 27.67 -14.56 1.88
C LYS A 126 28.07 -14.65 3.35
N ASN A 127 28.34 -13.53 3.99
CA ASN A 127 28.76 -13.47 5.40
C ASN A 127 27.59 -13.23 6.36
N VAL A 128 26.36 -13.28 5.84
CA VAL A 128 25.14 -12.91 6.56
C VAL A 128 24.38 -14.19 6.92
N ARG A 129 24.38 -14.55 8.21
CA ARG A 129 23.62 -15.70 8.72
C ARG A 129 22.14 -15.58 8.32
N GLU A 130 21.64 -16.60 7.63
CA GLU A 130 20.26 -16.67 7.10
C GLU A 130 19.90 -15.49 6.17
N GLY A 131 20.89 -14.80 5.59
CA GLY A 131 20.66 -13.60 4.78
C GLY A 131 19.76 -13.84 3.57
N LYS A 132 19.97 -14.97 2.87
CA LYS A 132 19.15 -15.39 1.73
C LYS A 132 17.70 -15.68 2.14
N GLU A 133 17.49 -16.37 3.25
CA GLU A 133 16.16 -16.71 3.75
C GLU A 133 15.39 -15.46 4.16
N LYS A 134 16.03 -14.57 4.93
CA LYS A 134 15.44 -13.29 5.36
C LYS A 134 15.12 -12.39 4.17
N LEU A 135 15.94 -12.41 3.11
CA LEU A 135 15.66 -11.66 1.89
C LEU A 135 14.42 -12.21 1.18
N GLN A 136 14.31 -13.53 1.03
CA GLN A 136 13.14 -14.15 0.39
C GLN A 136 11.85 -13.91 1.20
N ASP A 137 11.93 -13.93 2.52
CA ASP A 137 10.83 -13.53 3.41
C ASP A 137 10.43 -12.06 3.21
N ALA A 138 11.41 -11.15 3.15
CA ALA A 138 11.16 -9.72 2.91
C ALA A 138 10.50 -9.47 1.54
N LEU A 139 10.99 -10.11 0.48
CA LEU A 139 10.41 -10.04 -0.87
C LEU A 139 8.97 -10.56 -0.90
N SER A 140 8.72 -11.68 -0.24
CA SER A 140 7.38 -12.29 -0.16
C SER A 140 6.39 -11.39 0.57
N LYS A 141 6.78 -10.84 1.73
CA LYS A 141 5.98 -9.87 2.48
C LYS A 141 5.77 -8.57 1.71
N MET A 142 6.74 -8.18 0.88
CA MET A 142 6.60 -7.00 0.03
C MET A 142 5.52 -7.21 -1.04
N LYS A 143 5.53 -8.37 -1.69
CA LYS A 143 4.51 -8.78 -2.66
C LYS A 143 3.12 -8.90 -2.02
N GLY A 144 3.04 -9.43 -0.79
CA GLY A 144 1.81 -9.45 0.00
C GLY A 144 1.25 -8.05 0.25
N LEU A 145 2.10 -7.12 0.68
CA LEU A 145 1.73 -5.72 0.87
C LEU A 145 1.26 -5.05 -0.43
N GLU A 146 1.94 -5.26 -1.56
CA GLU A 146 1.52 -4.76 -2.88
C GLU A 146 0.09 -5.20 -3.23
N GLY A 147 -0.21 -6.49 -3.04
CA GLY A 147 -1.55 -7.04 -3.24
C GLY A 147 -2.60 -6.38 -2.33
N GLN A 148 -2.30 -6.23 -1.03
CA GLN A 148 -3.22 -5.59 -0.09
C GLN A 148 -3.44 -4.10 -0.35
N LEU A 149 -2.41 -3.39 -0.82
CA LEU A 149 -2.55 -1.99 -1.23
C LEU A 149 -3.49 -1.83 -2.41
N GLN A 150 -3.44 -2.77 -3.37
CA GLN A 150 -4.40 -2.77 -4.47
C GLN A 150 -5.82 -3.07 -4.01
N LYS A 151 -6.01 -4.12 -3.20
CA LYS A 151 -7.31 -4.47 -2.63
C LYS A 151 -7.94 -3.27 -1.91
N ALA A 152 -7.15 -2.53 -1.13
CA ALA A 152 -7.61 -1.34 -0.42
C ALA A 152 -8.08 -0.21 -1.38
N GLU A 153 -7.43 -0.03 -2.54
CA GLU A 153 -7.90 0.92 -3.56
C GLU A 153 -9.17 0.46 -4.26
N ASP A 154 -9.28 -0.84 -4.57
CA ASP A 154 -10.50 -1.41 -5.15
C ASP A 154 -11.68 -1.26 -4.20
N ILE A 155 -11.48 -1.51 -2.90
CA ILE A 155 -12.48 -1.29 -1.85
C ILE A 155 -12.83 0.19 -1.74
N LYS A 156 -11.84 1.09 -1.74
CA LYS A 156 -12.09 2.53 -1.69
C LYS A 156 -12.94 3.01 -2.88
N LYS A 157 -12.68 2.50 -4.09
CA LYS A 157 -13.49 2.79 -5.27
C LYS A 157 -14.91 2.27 -5.08
N PHE A 158 -15.08 1.02 -4.65
CA PHE A 158 -16.37 0.42 -4.34
C PHE A 158 -17.18 1.23 -3.31
N LEU A 159 -16.54 1.63 -2.19
CA LEU A 159 -17.18 2.47 -1.17
C LEU A 159 -17.67 3.79 -1.77
N LYS A 160 -16.90 4.43 -2.66
CA LYS A 160 -17.31 5.67 -3.32
C LYS A 160 -18.54 5.46 -4.20
N GLU A 161 -18.54 4.40 -5.01
CA GLU A 161 -19.64 4.05 -5.92
C GLU A 161 -20.92 3.73 -5.14
N ARG A 162 -20.83 2.86 -4.12
CA ARG A 162 -21.98 2.53 -3.25
C ARG A 162 -22.54 3.76 -2.54
N LYS A 163 -21.67 4.63 -2.02
CA LYS A 163 -22.10 5.90 -1.39
C LYS A 163 -22.90 6.76 -2.37
N GLN A 164 -22.42 6.93 -3.59
CA GLN A 164 -23.07 7.79 -4.58
C GLN A 164 -24.43 7.21 -4.99
N PHE A 165 -24.47 5.91 -5.28
CA PHE A 165 -25.71 5.19 -5.60
C PHE A 165 -26.76 5.35 -4.48
N LEU A 166 -26.39 5.10 -3.22
CA LEU A 166 -27.31 5.24 -2.10
C LEU A 166 -27.78 6.68 -1.91
N LYS A 167 -26.92 7.67 -2.19
CA LYS A 167 -27.30 9.09 -2.12
C LYS A 167 -28.36 9.44 -3.15
N GLU A 168 -28.18 8.99 -4.38
CA GLU A 168 -29.11 9.25 -5.50
C GLU A 168 -30.45 8.54 -5.29
N GLN A 169 -30.41 7.27 -4.89
CA GLN A 169 -31.63 6.49 -4.70
C GLN A 169 -32.44 6.93 -3.48
N LEU A 170 -31.77 7.39 -2.41
CA LEU A 170 -32.42 7.63 -1.12
C LEU A 170 -32.75 9.10 -0.83
N SER A 171 -32.26 10.04 -1.64
CA SER A 171 -32.53 11.48 -1.48
C SER A 171 -34.02 11.82 -1.52
N LYS A 172 -34.79 11.10 -2.34
CA LYS A 172 -36.23 11.31 -2.56
C LYS A 172 -37.15 10.82 -1.43
N PHE A 173 -36.63 10.07 -0.45
CA PHE A 173 -37.43 9.47 0.63
C PHE A 173 -37.28 10.19 1.98
N GLY A 174 -36.84 11.45 1.97
CA GLY A 174 -36.71 12.25 3.20
C GLY A 174 -35.59 11.81 4.16
N PHE A 175 -34.64 10.98 3.71
CA PHE A 175 -33.56 10.43 4.54
C PHE A 175 -32.40 11.39 4.83
N ALA A 176 -32.57 12.72 4.76
CA ALA A 176 -31.47 13.68 4.82
C ALA A 176 -30.51 13.46 6.03
N LYS A 177 -31.05 13.20 7.22
CA LYS A 177 -30.27 12.93 8.44
C LYS A 177 -29.52 11.60 8.40
N ASP A 178 -30.17 10.54 7.95
CA ASP A 178 -29.57 9.21 7.81
C ASP A 178 -28.50 9.18 6.72
N LEU A 179 -28.76 9.87 5.61
CA LEU A 179 -27.84 10.02 4.50
C LEU A 179 -26.61 10.82 4.92
N LYS A 180 -26.77 11.90 5.69
CA LYS A 180 -25.65 12.64 6.30
C LYS A 180 -24.79 11.74 7.18
N LYS A 181 -25.41 10.94 8.06
CA LYS A 181 -24.70 9.99 8.94
C LYS A 181 -23.93 8.93 8.17
N LEU A 182 -24.53 8.38 7.11
CA LEU A 182 -23.88 7.43 6.22
C LEU A 182 -22.69 8.06 5.51
N ILE A 183 -22.84 9.26 4.95
CA ILE A 183 -21.77 9.99 4.26
C ILE A 183 -20.58 10.22 5.21
N SER A 184 -20.83 10.60 6.47
CA SER A 184 -19.78 10.75 7.48
C SER A 184 -19.06 9.43 7.76
N ARG A 185 -19.80 8.32 7.91
CA ARG A 185 -19.19 6.99 8.09
C ARG A 185 -18.33 6.60 6.90
N PHE A 186 -18.79 6.85 5.67
CA PHE A 186 -18.00 6.64 4.47
C PHE A 186 -16.69 7.42 4.46
N ILE A 187 -16.73 8.71 4.85
CA ILE A 187 -15.52 9.53 4.94
C ILE A 187 -14.54 8.95 5.97
N ILE A 188 -15.04 8.51 7.13
CA ILE A 188 -14.22 7.87 8.17
C ILE A 188 -13.59 6.57 7.65
N MET A 189 -14.37 5.68 7.04
CA MET A 189 -13.88 4.42 6.47
C MET A 189 -12.80 4.67 5.41
N ARG A 190 -13.05 5.60 4.48
CA ARG A 190 -12.08 5.99 3.46
C ARG A 190 -10.79 6.53 4.07
N ASN A 191 -10.88 7.43 5.05
CA ASN A 191 -9.70 8.04 5.68
C ASN A 191 -8.88 6.99 6.45
N ARG A 192 -9.54 6.01 7.08
CA ARG A 192 -8.89 4.88 7.77
C ARG A 192 -8.04 4.03 6.82
N LEU A 193 -8.52 3.81 5.59
CA LEU A 193 -7.77 3.10 4.53
C LEU A 193 -6.59 3.95 4.01
N MET A 194 -6.80 5.25 3.78
CA MET A 194 -5.79 6.14 3.21
C MET A 194 -4.62 6.45 4.14
N ASN A 195 -4.84 6.54 5.45
CA ASN A 195 -3.78 6.85 6.41
C ASN A 195 -2.70 5.76 6.50
N ILE A 196 -2.94 4.55 6.00
CA ILE A 196 -1.93 3.49 6.01
C ILE A 196 -0.88 3.71 4.90
N LYS A 197 -1.24 4.38 3.79
CA LYS A 197 -0.31 4.69 2.68
C LYS A 197 0.75 5.73 3.02
N ARG A 198 0.61 6.45 4.14
CA ARG A 198 1.57 7.49 4.58
C ARG A 198 2.68 6.97 5.49
N CYS A 199 2.70 5.67 5.82
CA CYS A 199 3.57 5.07 6.84
C CYS A 199 4.86 4.43 6.31
#